data_AF-K6UAG8-F1
#
_entry.id   AF-K6UAG8-F1
#
_cell.length_a   1.000
_cell.length_b   1.000
_cell.length_c   1.000
_cell.angle_alpha   90.00
_cell.angle_beta   90.00
_cell.angle_gamma   90.00
#
_symmetry.space_group_name_H-M   'P 1'
#
loop_
_entity.id
_entity.type
_entity.pdbx_description
1 polymer ?
#
loop_
_entity_poly.entity_id
_entity_poly.type
_entity_poly.pdbx_seq_one_letter_code
_entity_poly.pdbx_strand_id
1 'polypeptide(L)'
;MIENKIKILRKAAEVSTVQDSDYIWCVIAGNEDMVNNVAYSAIMDKDRVKVLCREHVTTRESFVTKKFDFIMLHGETSKIRELSMICKENGGAYLKIAPYYVKDEGNLLLTVGPENAIKKFVGDCEKSMVKLSFLLEDQTTGFIETDVYITNILPRFIRNTIDPLFKMADVALSTVLISAEDENVQKIKDIAKSNKIFLIEFNKFLKK
;
A
#
# COMPACT_ATOMS: atom_id res chain seq x y z
N MET A 1 7.84 16.89 -22.31
CA MET A 1 8.75 16.30 -21.29
C MET A 1 9.29 17.31 -20.28
N ILE A 2 9.64 18.54 -20.68
CA ILE A 2 10.16 19.57 -19.75
C ILE A 2 9.06 20.09 -18.79
N GLU A 3 7.82 20.25 -19.26
CA GLU A 3 6.69 20.70 -18.42
C GLU A 3 6.34 19.77 -17.26
N ASN A 4 6.38 18.44 -17.45
CA ASN A 4 6.13 17.50 -16.36
C ASN A 4 7.20 17.60 -15.27
N LYS A 5 8.48 17.77 -15.64
CA LYS A 5 9.56 17.97 -14.67
C LYS A 5 9.42 19.31 -13.93
N ILE A 6 9.00 20.37 -14.61
CA ILE A 6 8.73 21.68 -13.99
C ILE A 6 7.52 21.61 -13.05
N LYS A 7 6.47 20.85 -13.40
CA LYS A 7 5.29 20.65 -12.54
C LYS A 7 5.64 19.83 -11.29
N ILE A 8 6.48 18.80 -11.43
CA ILE A 8 7.01 18.00 -10.31
C ILE A 8 7.91 18.85 -9.42
N LEU A 9 8.80 19.68 -9.98
CA LEU A 9 9.67 20.57 -9.22
C LEU A 9 8.90 21.68 -8.51
N ARG A 10 7.84 22.23 -9.12
CA ARG A 10 6.94 23.19 -8.47
C ARG A 10 6.12 22.56 -7.34
N LYS A 11 5.59 21.33 -7.54
CA LYS A 11 4.96 20.55 -6.47
C LYS A 11 5.94 20.25 -5.33
N ALA A 12 7.18 19.90 -5.64
CA ALA A 12 8.22 19.66 -4.62
C ALA A 12 8.62 20.94 -3.86
N ALA A 13 8.60 22.11 -4.53
CA ALA A 13 8.85 23.41 -3.90
C ALA A 13 7.67 23.89 -3.04
N GLU A 14 6.42 23.61 -3.43
CA GLU A 14 5.24 23.77 -2.55
C GLU A 14 5.36 22.85 -1.33
N VAL A 15 5.81 21.59 -1.50
CA VAL A 15 6.03 20.65 -0.39
C VAL A 15 7.09 21.12 0.61
N SER A 16 8.07 21.94 0.21
CA SER A 16 9.03 22.56 1.14
C SER A 16 8.49 23.75 1.93
N THR A 17 7.33 24.32 1.57
CA THR A 17 6.69 25.43 2.28
C THR A 17 5.45 25.01 3.07
N VAL A 18 4.88 23.84 2.80
CA VAL A 18 3.78 23.26 3.59
C VAL A 18 4.36 22.51 4.80
N GLN A 19 4.88 23.28 5.75
CA GLN A 19 5.22 22.81 7.09
C GLN A 19 3.98 22.70 8.00
N ASP A 20 2.79 23.13 7.56
CA ASP A 20 1.59 23.23 8.40
C ASP A 20 0.34 22.63 7.72
N SER A 21 0.28 21.31 7.56
CA SER A 21 -1.00 20.65 7.79
C SER A 21 -0.91 19.99 9.16
N ASP A 22 -1.76 20.42 10.10
CA ASP A 22 -1.78 19.81 11.43
C ASP A 22 -1.98 18.30 11.33
N TYR A 23 -2.80 17.84 10.38
CA TYR A 23 -3.14 16.43 10.17
C TYR A 23 -2.91 15.96 8.74
N ILE A 24 -2.42 14.72 8.61
CA ILE A 24 -2.22 14.00 7.34
C ILE A 24 -2.73 12.57 7.45
N TRP A 25 -2.93 11.94 6.29
CA TRP A 25 -3.20 10.51 6.22
C TRP A 25 -1.90 9.74 6.03
N CYS A 26 -1.87 8.53 6.57
CA CYS A 26 -0.80 7.58 6.36
C CYS A 26 -1.37 6.21 6.06
N VAL A 27 -0.76 5.54 5.10
CA VAL A 27 -1.05 4.15 4.77
C VAL A 27 0.20 3.36 5.05
N ILE A 28 0.08 2.23 5.73
CA ILE A 28 1.19 1.34 6.04
C ILE A 28 0.80 -0.08 5.62
N ALA A 29 1.74 -0.78 4.97
CA ALA A 29 1.58 -2.18 4.58
C ALA A 29 2.86 -2.96 4.84
N GLY A 30 2.72 -4.22 5.29
CA GLY A 30 3.86 -5.12 5.51
C GLY A 30 3.46 -6.36 6.29
N ASN A 31 4.39 -6.98 7.00
CA ASN A 31 4.09 -8.16 7.82
C ASN A 31 3.21 -7.79 9.03
N GLU A 32 2.54 -8.81 9.58
CA GLU A 32 1.58 -8.66 10.68
C GLU A 32 2.22 -8.02 11.92
N ASP A 33 3.41 -8.47 12.32
CA ASP A 33 4.09 -7.97 13.51
C ASP A 33 4.45 -6.48 13.42
N MET A 34 4.92 -6.01 12.26
CA MET A 34 5.20 -4.58 12.07
C MET A 34 3.92 -3.76 12.12
N VAL A 35 2.85 -4.21 11.46
CA VAL A 35 1.56 -3.49 11.49
C VAL A 35 0.96 -3.50 12.90
N ASN A 36 1.14 -4.58 13.67
CA ASN A 36 0.76 -4.64 15.09
C ASN A 36 1.50 -3.59 15.92
N ASN A 37 2.82 -3.43 15.71
CA ASN A 37 3.61 -2.41 16.41
C ASN A 37 3.12 -0.99 16.10
N VAL A 38 2.83 -0.71 14.83
CA VAL A 38 2.25 0.58 14.40
C VAL A 38 0.87 0.78 15.01
N ALA A 39 0.00 -0.23 14.98
CA ALA A 39 -1.35 -0.17 15.51
C ALA A 39 -1.34 0.08 17.03
N TYR A 40 -0.48 -0.61 17.77
CA TYR A 40 -0.29 -0.43 19.20
C TYR A 40 0.10 1.02 19.53
N SER A 41 1.16 1.53 18.87
CA SER A 41 1.62 2.92 19.04
C SER A 41 0.56 3.96 18.64
N ALA A 42 -0.25 3.68 17.62
CA ALA A 42 -1.35 4.55 17.23
C ALA A 42 -2.50 4.56 18.26
N ILE A 43 -2.83 3.41 18.84
CA ILE A 43 -3.89 3.28 19.86
C ILE A 43 -3.48 3.94 21.19
N MET A 44 -2.19 3.86 21.55
CA MET A 44 -1.66 4.53 22.74
C MET A 44 -1.78 6.05 22.65
N ASP A 45 -1.62 6.62 21.46
CA ASP A 45 -1.71 8.06 21.20
C ASP A 45 -3.00 8.45 20.45
N LYS A 46 -4.15 7.88 20.85
CA LYS A 46 -5.45 8.06 20.19
C LYS A 46 -5.91 9.52 20.06
N ASP A 47 -5.41 10.42 20.90
CA ASP A 47 -5.75 11.84 20.89
C ASP A 47 -5.06 12.57 19.73
N ARG A 48 -3.97 11.99 19.20
CA ARG A 48 -3.12 12.58 18.15
C ARG A 48 -3.24 11.84 16.82
N VAL A 49 -3.66 10.58 16.82
CA VAL A 49 -3.82 9.75 15.62
C VAL A 49 -4.98 8.79 15.76
N LYS A 50 -5.72 8.61 14.66
CA LYS A 50 -6.86 7.71 14.56
C LYS A 50 -6.59 6.63 13.53
N VAL A 51 -6.85 5.38 13.90
CA VAL A 51 -6.92 4.27 12.95
C VAL A 51 -8.24 4.36 12.18
N LEU A 52 -8.16 4.48 10.86
CA LEU A 52 -9.32 4.57 9.98
C LEU A 52 -9.81 3.20 9.53
N CYS A 53 -8.87 2.32 9.15
CA CYS A 53 -9.14 0.92 8.86
C CYS A 53 -7.88 0.08 9.01
N ARG A 54 -8.10 -1.22 9.18
CA ARG A 54 -7.05 -2.23 9.22
C ARG A 54 -7.60 -3.48 8.53
N GLU A 55 -6.79 -4.09 7.67
CA GLU A 55 -7.16 -5.27 6.90
C GLU A 55 -6.01 -6.29 6.92
N HIS A 56 -6.36 -7.57 7.09
CA HIS A 56 -5.44 -8.68 6.86
C HIS A 56 -5.70 -9.24 5.47
N VAL A 57 -4.71 -9.14 4.58
CA VAL A 57 -4.85 -9.51 3.18
C VAL A 57 -4.15 -10.83 2.91
N THR A 58 -4.92 -11.79 2.41
CA THR A 58 -4.40 -13.08 1.94
C THR A 58 -4.62 -13.20 0.43
N THR A 59 -3.54 -13.32 -0.32
CA THR A 59 -3.57 -13.48 -1.77
C THR A 59 -3.00 -14.83 -2.19
N ARG A 60 -3.73 -15.59 -3.01
CA ARG A 60 -3.27 -16.89 -3.53
C ARG A 60 -2.78 -16.77 -4.97
N GLU A 61 -1.53 -17.14 -5.23
CA GLU A 61 -0.93 -17.13 -6.56
C GLU A 61 -0.19 -18.46 -6.82
N SER A 62 -0.59 -19.17 -7.88
CA SER A 62 -0.10 -20.51 -8.19
C SER A 62 -0.16 -21.41 -6.96
N PHE A 63 0.99 -21.81 -6.39
CA PHE A 63 1.08 -22.67 -5.20
C PHE A 63 1.38 -21.92 -3.89
N VAL A 64 1.45 -20.58 -3.95
CA VAL A 64 1.90 -19.71 -2.86
C VAL A 64 0.74 -18.86 -2.36
N THR A 65 0.65 -18.71 -1.05
CA THR A 65 -0.21 -17.78 -0.35
C THR A 65 0.66 -16.67 0.21
N LYS A 66 0.38 -15.44 -0.20
CA LYS A 66 1.05 -14.22 0.26
C LYS A 66 0.15 -13.57 1.30
N LYS A 67 0.72 -13.22 2.46
CA LYS A 67 -0.02 -12.59 3.55
C LYS A 67 0.63 -11.27 3.92
N PHE A 68 -0.20 -10.26 4.13
CA PHE A 68 0.27 -8.97 4.64
C PHE A 68 -0.86 -8.26 5.36
N ASP A 69 -0.47 -7.36 6.26
CA ASP A 69 -1.39 -6.46 6.93
C ASP A 69 -1.32 -5.08 6.32
N PHE A 70 -2.45 -4.40 6.37
CA PHE A 70 -2.65 -3.04 5.91
C PHE A 70 -3.27 -2.23 7.04
N ILE A 71 -2.80 -1.01 7.26
CA ILE A 71 -3.41 -0.05 8.19
C ILE A 71 -3.43 1.35 7.58
N MET A 72 -4.57 2.03 7.75
CA MET A 72 -4.75 3.42 7.38
C MET A 72 -4.95 4.26 8.63
N LEU A 73 -4.22 5.37 8.70
CA LEU A 73 -4.17 6.29 9.82
C LEU A 73 -4.49 7.71 9.36
N HIS A 74 -5.06 8.52 10.24
CA HIS A 74 -5.18 9.97 10.09
C HIS A 74 -4.82 10.62 11.41
N GLY A 75 -3.87 11.55 11.41
CA GLY A 75 -3.33 12.07 12.65
C GLY A 75 -2.36 13.21 12.43
N GLU A 76 -1.86 13.74 13.55
CA GLU A 76 -0.90 14.81 13.56
C GLU A 76 0.34 14.48 12.73
N THR A 77 0.82 15.42 11.93
CA THR A 77 1.98 15.21 11.05
C THR A 77 3.20 14.68 11.80
N SER A 78 3.47 15.19 13.00
CA SER A 78 4.57 14.72 13.85
C SER A 78 4.38 13.27 14.31
N LYS A 79 3.16 12.88 14.69
CA LYS A 79 2.89 11.50 15.14
C LYS A 79 2.91 10.52 13.99
N ILE A 80 2.34 10.90 12.84
CA ILE A 80 2.43 10.11 11.61
C ILE A 80 3.88 9.92 11.18
N ARG A 81 4.73 10.95 11.33
CA ARG A 81 6.17 10.83 11.04
C ARG A 81 6.83 9.79 11.93
N GLU A 82 6.54 9.78 13.23
CA GLU A 82 7.04 8.76 14.16
C GLU A 82 6.62 7.34 13.74
N LEU A 83 5.32 7.13 13.50
CA LEU A 83 4.78 5.83 13.08
C LEU A 83 5.36 5.35 11.74
N SER A 84 5.62 6.27 10.80
CA SER A 84 6.28 5.94 9.54
C SER A 84 7.74 5.50 9.71
N MET A 85 8.44 5.99 10.74
CA MET A 85 9.80 5.55 11.05
C MET A 85 9.78 4.13 11.62
N ILE A 86 8.85 3.82 12.53
CA ILE A 86 8.62 2.45 13.03
C ILE A 86 8.37 1.50 11.85
N CYS A 87 7.49 1.88 10.92
CA CYS A 87 7.21 1.08 9.72
C CYS A 87 8.51 0.80 8.92
N LYS A 88 9.27 1.86 8.59
CA LYS A 88 10.48 1.75 7.78
C LYS A 88 11.58 0.90 8.43
N GLU A 89 11.79 1.07 9.74
CA GLU A 89 12.78 0.32 10.51
C GLU A 89 12.44 -1.18 10.58
N ASN A 90 11.15 -1.51 10.51
CA ASN A 90 10.65 -2.89 10.53
C ASN A 90 10.32 -3.44 9.13
N GLY A 91 10.80 -2.79 8.06
CA GLY A 91 10.71 -3.31 6.71
C GLY A 91 9.39 -3.06 5.96
N GLY A 92 8.48 -2.26 6.52
CA GLY A 92 7.20 -1.95 5.88
C GLY A 92 7.28 -0.89 4.78
N ALA A 93 6.22 -0.81 3.98
CA ALA A 93 5.96 0.30 3.07
C ALA A 93 5.03 1.31 3.75
N TYR A 94 5.22 2.59 3.47
CA TYR A 94 4.30 3.63 3.92
C TYR A 94 4.12 4.77 2.91
N LEU A 95 2.89 5.28 2.82
CA LEU A 95 2.57 6.49 2.07
C LEU A 95 2.02 7.56 3.00
N LYS A 96 2.65 8.73 3.00
CA LYS A 96 2.10 9.96 3.62
C LYS A 96 1.30 10.71 2.58
N ILE A 97 0.01 10.86 2.81
CA ILE A 97 -0.92 11.50 1.89
C ILE A 97 -1.29 12.86 2.47
N ALA A 98 -0.73 13.90 1.86
CA ALA A 98 -0.99 15.28 2.25
C ALA A 98 -2.41 15.73 1.86
N PRO A 99 -3.00 16.73 2.53
CA PRO A 99 -4.37 17.16 2.27
C PRO A 99 -4.63 17.67 0.85
N TYR A 100 -3.62 18.18 0.14
CA TYR A 100 -3.81 18.65 -1.22
C TYR A 100 -4.16 17.50 -2.19
N TYR A 101 -3.63 16.28 -2.00
CA TYR A 101 -4.04 15.13 -2.82
C TYR A 101 -5.53 14.85 -2.65
N VAL A 102 -6.02 14.97 -1.42
CA VAL A 102 -7.42 14.76 -1.06
C VAL A 102 -8.34 15.81 -1.66
N LYS A 103 -7.87 17.06 -1.73
CA LYS A 103 -8.64 18.20 -2.25
C LYS A 103 -8.64 18.27 -3.77
N ASP A 104 -7.51 17.96 -4.40
CA ASP A 104 -7.26 18.30 -5.80
C ASP A 104 -7.43 17.10 -6.75
N GLU A 105 -7.37 15.87 -6.23
CA GLU A 105 -7.42 14.66 -7.06
C GLU A 105 -8.79 13.96 -6.96
N GLY A 106 -9.36 13.61 -8.10
CA GLY A 106 -10.59 12.81 -8.18
C GLY A 106 -10.34 11.33 -7.89
N ASN A 107 -11.25 10.69 -7.16
CA ASN A 107 -11.26 9.26 -6.84
C ASN A 107 -9.89 8.65 -6.51
N LEU A 108 -9.41 8.94 -5.31
CA LEU A 108 -8.20 8.32 -4.81
C LEU A 108 -8.44 6.83 -4.53
N LEU A 109 -7.58 6.00 -5.11
CA LEU A 109 -7.53 4.56 -4.92
C LEU A 109 -6.15 4.19 -4.39
N LEU A 110 -6.11 3.33 -3.38
CA LEU A 110 -4.89 2.76 -2.84
C LEU A 110 -4.79 1.31 -3.27
N THR A 111 -3.65 0.94 -3.85
CA THR A 111 -3.37 -0.43 -4.25
C THR A 111 -2.15 -0.96 -3.51
N VAL A 112 -2.26 -2.17 -2.97
CA VAL A 112 -1.14 -2.88 -2.34
C VAL A 112 -1.02 -4.26 -2.94
N GLY A 113 0.18 -4.63 -3.37
CA GLY A 113 0.45 -5.95 -3.87
C GLY A 113 1.91 -6.16 -4.21
N PRO A 114 2.30 -7.39 -4.59
CA PRO A 114 3.64 -7.67 -5.08
C PRO A 114 4.02 -6.74 -6.23
N GLU A 115 5.28 -6.27 -6.26
CA GLU A 115 5.75 -5.31 -7.26
C GLU A 115 5.45 -5.77 -8.72
N ASN A 116 5.65 -7.05 -9.01
CA ASN A 116 5.36 -7.62 -10.32
C ASN A 116 3.86 -7.59 -10.67
N ALA A 117 2.99 -7.79 -9.68
CA ALA A 117 1.55 -7.70 -9.86
C ALA A 117 1.13 -6.24 -10.13
N ILE A 118 1.66 -5.28 -9.35
CA ILE A 118 1.40 -3.85 -9.54
C ILE A 118 1.83 -3.40 -10.95
N LYS A 119 3.03 -3.78 -11.41
CA LYS A 119 3.51 -3.49 -12.77
C LYS A 119 2.57 -4.06 -13.84
N LYS A 120 2.12 -5.31 -13.65
CA LYS A 120 1.17 -5.94 -14.57
C LYS A 120 -0.18 -5.22 -14.58
N PHE A 121 -0.70 -4.83 -13.42
CA PHE A 121 -1.93 -4.06 -13.30
C PHE A 121 -1.86 -2.72 -14.03
N VAL A 122 -0.77 -1.96 -13.86
CA VAL A 122 -0.58 -0.70 -14.60
C VAL A 122 -0.58 -0.96 -16.11
N GLY A 123 0.14 -1.99 -16.57
CA GLY A 123 0.16 -2.37 -17.98
C GLY A 123 -1.19 -2.84 -18.52
N ASP A 124 -1.99 -3.54 -17.72
CA ASP A 124 -3.34 -3.99 -18.11
C ASP A 124 -4.34 -2.83 -18.14
N CYS A 125 -4.20 -1.84 -17.25
CA CYS A 125 -4.94 -0.58 -17.31
C CYS A 125 -4.64 0.19 -18.61
N GLU A 126 -3.36 0.32 -18.96
CA GLU A 126 -2.93 0.97 -20.20
C GLU A 126 -3.50 0.27 -21.44
N LYS A 127 -3.34 -1.06 -21.54
CA LYS A 127 -3.90 -1.88 -22.65
C LYS A 127 -5.41 -1.75 -22.78
N SER A 128 -6.08 -1.58 -21.65
CA SER A 128 -7.53 -1.44 -21.58
C SER A 128 -8.00 0.00 -21.84
N MET A 129 -7.11 0.93 -22.18
CA MET A 129 -7.39 2.35 -22.39
C MET A 129 -8.03 3.02 -21.18
N VAL A 130 -7.70 2.56 -19.97
CA VAL A 130 -8.17 3.11 -18.71
C VAL A 130 -7.20 4.19 -18.26
N LYS A 131 -7.68 5.43 -18.17
CA LYS A 131 -6.87 6.55 -17.70
C LYS A 131 -6.79 6.52 -16.18
N LEU A 132 -5.56 6.54 -15.66
CA LEU A 132 -5.24 6.72 -14.24
C LEU A 132 -4.04 7.66 -14.12
N SER A 133 -3.94 8.37 -13.01
CA SER A 133 -2.77 9.17 -12.66
C SER A 133 -2.07 8.53 -11.47
N PHE A 134 -0.77 8.30 -11.61
CA PHE A 134 0.08 7.78 -10.55
C PHE A 134 0.56 8.92 -9.68
N LEU A 135 0.31 8.85 -8.36
CA LEU A 135 0.54 9.97 -7.45
C LEU A 135 1.72 9.71 -6.50
N LEU A 136 1.71 8.57 -5.81
CA LEU A 136 2.72 8.20 -4.82
C LEU A 136 2.97 6.69 -4.88
N GLU A 137 4.20 6.27 -4.58
CA GLU A 137 4.59 4.88 -4.37
C GLU A 137 5.62 4.76 -3.27
N ASP A 138 5.50 3.69 -2.49
CA ASP A 138 6.55 3.20 -1.60
C ASP A 138 6.54 1.67 -1.61
N GLN A 139 7.68 1.08 -1.30
CA GLN A 139 7.88 -0.37 -1.36
C GLN A 139 8.43 -0.89 -0.02
N THR A 140 8.06 -2.12 0.34
CA THR A 140 8.60 -2.75 1.54
C THR A 140 10.09 -2.99 1.36
N THR A 141 10.88 -2.66 2.38
CA THR A 141 12.31 -3.02 2.44
C THR A 141 12.53 -4.37 3.11
N GLY A 142 11.55 -4.85 3.88
CA GLY A 142 11.45 -6.21 4.39
C GLY A 142 10.54 -7.07 3.53
N PHE A 143 10.69 -8.38 3.68
CA PHE A 143 9.89 -9.36 2.95
C PHE A 143 8.65 -9.76 3.72
N ILE A 144 7.57 -10.05 3.00
CA ILE A 144 6.34 -10.58 3.58
C ILE A 144 6.36 -12.10 3.61
N GLU A 145 5.59 -12.67 4.54
CA GLU A 145 5.46 -14.11 4.66
C GLU A 145 4.76 -14.73 3.44
N THR A 146 5.40 -15.77 2.91
CA THR A 146 4.86 -16.59 1.83
C THR A 146 4.73 -18.04 2.28
N ASP A 147 3.50 -18.55 2.28
CA ASP A 147 3.21 -19.95 2.59
C ASP A 147 2.98 -20.73 1.30
N VAL A 148 3.60 -21.90 1.15
CA VAL A 148 3.24 -22.82 0.05
C VAL A 148 2.12 -23.72 0.51
N TYR A 149 0.98 -23.71 -0.18
CA TYR A 149 -0.12 -24.60 0.21
C TYR A 149 0.03 -26.01 -0.39
N ILE A 150 0.78 -26.20 -1.49
CA ILE A 150 0.97 -27.53 -2.09
C ILE A 150 1.70 -28.47 -1.14
N THR A 151 2.55 -27.93 -0.26
CA THR A 151 3.33 -28.73 0.70
C THR A 151 2.45 -29.34 1.78
N ASN A 152 1.24 -28.84 2.00
CA ASN A 152 0.23 -29.48 2.85
C ASN A 152 -0.30 -30.79 2.25
N ILE A 153 -0.14 -31.02 0.94
CA ILE A 153 -0.56 -32.22 0.22
C ILE A 153 0.64 -33.19 0.02
N LEU A 154 1.87 -32.72 0.22
CA LEU A 154 3.08 -33.52 0.03
C LEU A 154 3.39 -34.41 1.25
N PRO A 155 3.95 -35.63 1.04
CA PRO A 155 4.47 -36.46 2.12
C PRO A 155 5.51 -35.70 2.97
N ARG A 156 5.54 -36.00 4.27
CA ARG A 156 6.32 -35.26 5.30
C ARG A 156 7.81 -35.08 4.95
N PHE A 157 8.42 -36.08 4.30
CA PHE A 157 9.83 -36.01 3.87
C PHE A 157 10.08 -34.99 2.75
N ILE A 158 9.16 -34.90 1.77
CA ILE A 158 9.27 -33.92 0.67
C ILE A 158 8.96 -32.53 1.20
N ARG A 159 7.92 -32.42 2.04
CA ARG A 159 7.53 -31.17 2.70
C ARG A 159 8.68 -30.53 3.47
N ASN A 160 9.39 -31.30 4.31
CA ASN A 160 10.47 -30.76 5.14
C ASN A 160 11.67 -30.24 4.33
N THR A 161 11.87 -30.75 3.11
CA THR A 161 12.94 -30.31 2.20
C THR A 161 12.53 -29.08 1.39
N ILE A 162 11.25 -28.99 1.01
CA ILE A 162 10.75 -27.96 0.09
C ILE A 162 10.20 -26.72 0.82
N ASP A 163 9.53 -26.89 1.96
CA ASP A 163 8.95 -25.79 2.75
C ASP A 163 9.96 -24.64 2.99
N PRO A 164 11.22 -24.91 3.42
CA PRO A 164 12.20 -23.85 3.65
C PRO A 164 12.55 -23.04 2.40
N LEU A 165 12.62 -23.68 1.22
CA LEU A 165 13.01 -23.03 -0.02
C LEU A 165 11.99 -21.99 -0.50
N PHE A 166 10.72 -22.21 -0.19
CA PHE A 166 9.64 -21.32 -0.60
C PHE A 166 9.14 -20.39 0.51
N LYS A 167 9.33 -20.76 1.78
CA LYS A 167 9.17 -19.81 2.90
C LYS A 167 10.18 -18.67 2.86
N MET A 168 11.26 -18.83 2.08
CA MET A 168 12.29 -17.83 1.79
C MET A 168 12.07 -17.11 0.45
N ALA A 169 10.90 -17.25 -0.19
CA ALA A 169 10.58 -16.47 -1.37
C ALA A 169 10.20 -15.05 -0.95
N ASP A 170 11.24 -14.25 -0.75
CA ASP A 170 11.25 -12.84 -0.46
C ASP A 170 10.40 -12.03 -1.47
N VAL A 171 9.19 -11.61 -1.08
CA VAL A 171 8.30 -10.77 -1.91
C VAL A 171 8.24 -9.35 -1.36
N ALA A 172 8.66 -8.37 -2.17
CA ALA A 172 8.44 -6.96 -1.90
C ALA A 172 7.01 -6.55 -2.28
N LEU A 173 6.34 -5.82 -1.39
CA LEU A 173 5.07 -5.18 -1.68
C LEU A 173 5.32 -3.76 -2.17
N SER A 174 4.56 -3.34 -3.18
CA SER A 174 4.41 -1.96 -3.59
C SER A 174 3.04 -1.44 -3.15
N THR A 175 3.06 -0.29 -2.48
CA THR A 175 1.87 0.47 -2.09
C THR A 175 1.81 1.70 -2.97
N VAL A 176 0.74 1.86 -3.73
CA VAL A 176 0.58 2.93 -4.72
C VAL A 176 -0.71 3.69 -4.44
N LEU A 177 -0.63 5.02 -4.49
CA LEU A 177 -1.76 5.92 -4.56
C LEU A 177 -1.98 6.34 -6.01
N ILE A 178 -3.19 6.13 -6.53
CA ILE A 178 -3.60 6.57 -7.86
C ILE A 178 -4.87 7.43 -7.77
N SER A 179 -5.07 8.31 -8.75
CA SER A 179 -6.34 8.99 -9.01
C SER A 179 -6.92 8.58 -10.35
N ALA A 180 -8.25 8.63 -10.46
CA ALA A 180 -8.98 8.24 -11.66
C ALA A 180 -10.29 9.01 -11.81
N GLU A 181 -10.77 9.11 -13.05
CA GLU A 181 -12.12 9.63 -13.32
C GLU A 181 -13.18 8.59 -12.90
N ASP A 182 -14.38 9.05 -12.51
CA ASP A 182 -15.46 8.20 -11.98
C ASP A 182 -15.79 7.01 -12.89
N GLU A 183 -15.85 7.26 -14.20
CA GLU A 183 -16.15 6.25 -15.22
C GLU A 183 -15.13 5.09 -15.25
N ASN A 184 -13.90 5.34 -14.80
CA ASN A 184 -12.81 4.38 -14.83
C ASN A 184 -12.70 3.56 -13.54
N VAL A 185 -13.28 4.02 -12.42
CA VAL A 185 -13.12 3.39 -11.10
C VAL A 185 -13.54 1.92 -11.09
N GLN A 186 -14.70 1.59 -11.67
CA GLN A 186 -15.18 0.20 -11.68
C GLN A 186 -14.26 -0.71 -12.49
N LYS A 187 -13.81 -0.25 -13.67
CA LYS A 187 -12.90 -1.00 -14.52
C LYS A 187 -11.53 -1.20 -13.88
N ILE A 188 -11.02 -0.19 -13.17
CA ILE A 188 -9.79 -0.30 -12.36
C ILE A 188 -9.95 -1.39 -11.30
N LYS A 189 -11.09 -1.44 -10.59
CA LYS A 189 -11.36 -2.48 -9.58
C LYS A 189 -11.38 -3.87 -10.20
N ASP A 190 -11.96 -4.03 -11.38
CA ASP A 190 -12.01 -5.31 -12.08
C ASP A 190 -10.62 -5.79 -12.55
N ILE A 191 -9.77 -4.86 -13.03
CA ILE A 191 -8.39 -5.16 -13.41
C ILE A 191 -7.54 -5.47 -12.17
N ALA A 192 -7.70 -4.74 -11.07
CA ALA A 192 -7.01 -5.01 -9.81
C ALA A 192 -7.36 -6.40 -9.27
N LYS A 193 -8.65 -6.78 -9.31
CA LYS A 193 -9.12 -8.11 -8.92
C LYS A 193 -8.52 -9.21 -9.80
N SER A 194 -8.48 -9.01 -11.11
CA SER A 194 -7.86 -9.94 -12.07
C SER A 194 -6.36 -10.12 -11.83
N ASN A 195 -5.69 -9.05 -11.39
CA ASN A 195 -4.27 -9.06 -11.02
C ASN A 195 -4.01 -9.43 -9.55
N LYS A 196 -5.06 -9.77 -8.80
CA LYS A 196 -5.00 -10.19 -7.39
C LYS A 196 -4.30 -9.16 -6.49
N ILE A 197 -4.56 -7.89 -6.74
CA ILE A 197 -4.05 -6.76 -5.96
C ILE A 197 -5.13 -6.32 -4.98
N PHE A 198 -4.72 -5.99 -3.76
CA PHE A 198 -5.61 -5.36 -2.82
C PHE A 198 -5.84 -3.92 -3.24
N LEU A 199 -7.10 -3.52 -3.40
CA LEU A 199 -7.47 -2.17 -3.78
C LEU A 199 -8.57 -1.66 -2.86
N ILE A 200 -8.37 -0.45 -2.35
CA ILE A 200 -9.33 0.26 -1.51
C ILE A 200 -9.59 1.67 -2.03
N GLU A 201 -10.87 2.06 -2.04
CA GLU A 201 -11.29 3.41 -2.39
C GLU A 201 -10.99 4.33 -1.20
N PHE A 202 -9.89 5.07 -1.27
CA PHE A 202 -9.43 5.95 -0.19
C PHE A 202 -10.49 6.99 0.17
N ASN A 203 -11.26 7.46 -0.82
CA ASN A 203 -12.33 8.42 -0.63
C ASN A 203 -13.41 7.99 0.40
N LYS A 204 -13.59 6.69 0.62
CA LYS A 204 -14.53 6.18 1.64
C LYS A 204 -14.10 6.50 3.07
N PHE A 205 -12.82 6.79 3.27
CA PHE A 205 -12.21 7.07 4.57
C PHE A 205 -11.95 8.56 4.82
N LEU A 206 -12.28 9.40 3.84
CA LEU A 206 -12.24 10.86 3.95
C LEU A 206 -13.45 11.44 4.69
N LYS A 207 -14.58 10.72 4.68
CA LYS A 207 -15.84 11.18 5.28
C LYS A 207 -16.02 10.57 6.66
N LYS A 208 -15.54 11.25 7.70
CA LYS A 208 -16.06 11.17 9.09
C LYS A 208 -15.87 12.49 9.80
#